data_AF-A0A9W6EHB8-F1
#
_entry.id   AF-A0A9W6EHB8-F1
#
_cell.length_a   1.000
_cell.length_b   1.000
_cell.length_c   1.000
_cell.angle_alpha   90.00
_cell.angle_beta   90.00
_cell.angle_gamma   90.00
#
_symmetry.space_group_name_H-M   'P 1'
#
loop_
_entity.id
_entity.type
_entity.pdbx_description
1 polymer ?
#
loop_
_entity_poly.entity_id
_entity_poly.type
_entity_poly.pdbx_seq_one_letter_code
_entity_poly.pdbx_strand_id
1 'polypeptide(L)'
;MGNIIGKPISKTQHSFYLSWVNIWLSLPDPTPDQNTTDLTPTEQVKVFLQESSSHLPSYSALRRVASSFRRSLVNGQIPLGGVDAPSCSVTNLASADYDPNSNCTCNGLYPTPADADIACIVERADCTAIHNTHQTLQTVLKRKSEWNTTSLFSPRNLVEAVTELLLANVDVQDPPTTCQGPAEVTNLHKIRAPDRRPSPQNDTVDVIHRQLYPAAEDVKFCTDAKYYFVLGAIHSDPAHDGLIRAIADAGNDILVADYCEVADEATLKVLQQTGAAAVAFLKLCVLSGLFSEWAFDNMMASMLHFRVLGYYRDHARGRLPAGVYGSRMTSLTAHRYIDLGLFFAVASASVWTKQQVNETEYTLLSIACTLINDLVDLRSDTARKQRENVVLRGVRGNLCEYLDRVMFECLETATLAVQMNPTCAYVLMAFCNWAVMSSHHKVYEVSTQVSEVGKDAECLGRSRDHWRAYRGLLEALAPFGTLGKESPRVGQTRAELDFRYGVCRSSSTMHAAWLADITRSLLEPRTLRRIVDVVHFEWTGCEGEVDYCP
;
A
#
# COMPACT_ATOMS: atom_id res chain seq x y z
N MET A 1 -40.13 8.07 -15.85
CA MET A 1 -40.44 9.51 -15.77
C MET A 1 -40.52 9.90 -14.31
N GLY A 2 -39.84 10.97 -13.92
CA GLY A 2 -39.85 11.50 -12.56
C GLY A 2 -38.46 11.97 -12.15
N ASN A 3 -38.12 13.22 -12.49
CA ASN A 3 -36.90 13.91 -12.10
C ASN A 3 -36.61 13.76 -10.59
N ILE A 4 -35.49 13.12 -10.25
CA ILE A 4 -34.92 13.27 -8.90
C ILE A 4 -33.98 14.48 -8.97
N ILE A 5 -34.56 15.60 -8.56
CA ILE A 5 -33.94 16.82 -8.07
C ILE A 5 -32.64 16.45 -7.34
N GLY A 6 -31.54 17.14 -7.69
CA GLY A 6 -30.21 16.91 -7.13
C GLY A 6 -30.27 16.76 -5.62
N LYS A 7 -29.96 15.55 -5.13
CA LYS A 7 -29.75 15.33 -3.70
C LYS A 7 -28.59 16.24 -3.26
N PRO A 8 -28.73 17.00 -2.17
CA PRO A 8 -27.60 17.74 -1.63
C PRO A 8 -26.46 16.76 -1.35
N ILE A 9 -25.24 17.14 -1.74
CA ILE A 9 -24.03 16.38 -1.43
C ILE A 9 -23.92 16.32 0.10
N SER A 10 -24.34 15.20 0.67
CA SER A 10 -24.25 14.94 2.10
C SER A 10 -22.79 14.78 2.49
N LYS A 11 -22.37 15.59 3.46
CA LYS A 11 -20.97 15.74 3.88
C LYS A 11 -20.65 14.72 4.97
N THR A 12 -19.46 14.16 4.92
CA THR A 12 -18.94 13.31 6.00
C THR A 12 -17.73 14.00 6.61
N GLN A 13 -17.98 14.77 7.66
CA GLN A 13 -16.94 15.52 8.36
C GLN A 13 -16.04 14.60 9.18
N HIS A 14 -14.78 15.01 9.35
CA HIS A 14 -13.80 14.29 10.18
C HIS A 14 -14.27 14.07 11.63
N SER A 15 -14.86 15.09 12.26
CA SER A 15 -15.37 15.00 13.64
C SER A 15 -16.49 13.95 13.81
N PHE A 16 -17.34 13.79 12.80
CA PHE A 16 -18.38 12.77 12.79
C PHE A 16 -17.78 11.36 12.73
N TYR A 17 -16.81 11.15 11.85
CA TYR A 17 -16.09 9.88 11.75
C TYR A 17 -15.33 9.54 13.04
N LEU A 18 -14.61 10.48 13.65
CA LEU A 18 -13.95 10.26 14.94
C LEU A 18 -14.94 9.91 16.06
N SER A 19 -16.13 10.55 16.05
CA SER A 19 -17.19 10.21 17.00
C SER A 19 -17.66 8.77 16.82
N TRP A 20 -17.78 8.31 15.57
CA TRP A 20 -18.10 6.91 15.27
C TRP A 20 -17.03 5.95 15.80
N VAL A 21 -15.75 6.21 15.51
CA VAL A 21 -14.64 5.37 16.00
C VAL A 21 -14.67 5.28 17.51
N ASN A 22 -14.74 6.41 18.22
CA ASN A 22 -14.81 6.44 19.69
C ASN A 22 -16.01 5.67 20.24
N ILE A 23 -17.18 5.82 19.62
CA ILE A 23 -18.38 5.08 20.01
C ILE A 23 -18.14 3.58 19.81
N TRP A 24 -17.69 3.16 18.63
CA TRP A 24 -17.43 1.76 18.30
C TRP A 24 -16.47 1.13 19.31
N LEU A 25 -15.33 1.76 19.58
CA LEU A 25 -14.34 1.25 20.53
C LEU A 25 -14.88 1.16 21.98
N SER A 26 -15.85 2.01 22.35
CA SER A 26 -16.47 2.00 23.68
C SER A 26 -17.61 0.98 23.86
N LEU A 27 -18.02 0.30 22.79
CA LEU A 27 -19.12 -0.66 22.85
C LEU A 27 -18.61 -2.00 23.42
N PRO A 28 -19.35 -2.61 24.37
CA PRO A 28 -19.04 -3.96 24.83
C PRO A 28 -19.22 -4.96 23.68
N ASP A 29 -18.63 -6.14 23.85
CA ASP A 29 -18.90 -7.26 22.96
C ASP A 29 -20.40 -7.60 22.97
N PRO A 30 -20.97 -7.93 21.80
CA PRO A 30 -22.38 -8.24 21.70
C PRO A 30 -22.70 -9.50 22.52
N THR A 31 -23.51 -9.36 23.58
CA THR A 31 -24.05 -10.50 24.32
C THR A 31 -25.47 -10.84 23.83
N PRO A 32 -25.85 -12.14 23.77
CA PRO A 32 -27.16 -12.58 23.26
C PRO A 32 -28.36 -11.98 24.01
N ASP A 33 -28.20 -11.61 25.29
CA ASP A 33 -29.31 -11.25 26.19
C ASP A 33 -29.48 -9.73 26.41
N GLN A 34 -28.83 -8.87 25.62
CA GLN A 34 -29.02 -7.42 25.77
C GLN A 34 -30.35 -6.95 25.15
N ASN A 35 -31.37 -6.79 26.01
CA ASN A 35 -32.60 -6.05 25.72
C ASN A 35 -32.28 -4.57 25.41
N THR A 36 -32.06 -4.26 24.13
CA THR A 36 -32.07 -2.87 23.65
C THR A 36 -33.14 -2.72 22.58
N THR A 37 -33.64 -1.50 22.42
CA THR A 37 -34.58 -1.14 21.35
C THR A 37 -33.83 -1.15 20.02
N ASP A 38 -33.75 -2.31 19.39
CA ASP A 38 -32.93 -2.50 18.20
C ASP A 38 -33.49 -1.76 17.01
N LEU A 39 -32.59 -1.16 16.23
CA LEU A 39 -32.94 -0.58 14.94
C LEU A 39 -32.82 -1.68 13.89
N THR A 40 -33.83 -1.83 13.05
CA THR A 40 -33.73 -2.58 11.79
C THR A 40 -32.65 -1.97 10.88
N PRO A 41 -32.07 -2.70 9.91
CA PRO A 41 -31.06 -2.15 9.00
C PRO A 41 -31.52 -0.84 8.31
N THR A 42 -32.79 -0.76 7.90
CA THR A 42 -33.35 0.46 7.30
C THR A 42 -33.41 1.63 8.28
N GLU A 43 -33.77 1.38 9.55
CA GLU A 43 -33.77 2.42 10.59
C GLU A 43 -32.36 2.88 10.95
N GLN A 44 -31.38 1.96 10.97
CA GLN A 44 -29.97 2.29 11.19
C GLN A 44 -29.48 3.29 10.14
N VAL A 45 -29.74 3.03 8.85
CA VAL A 45 -29.40 3.91 7.72
C VAL A 45 -30.05 5.28 7.86
N LYS A 46 -31.33 5.32 8.22
CA LYS A 46 -32.08 6.57 8.39
C LYS A 46 -31.51 7.43 9.51
N VAL A 47 -31.26 6.83 10.69
CA VAL A 47 -30.70 7.54 11.84
C VAL A 47 -29.27 7.98 11.53
N PHE A 48 -28.44 7.12 10.93
CA PHE A 48 -27.08 7.47 10.52
C PHE A 48 -27.03 8.69 9.60
N LEU A 49 -27.86 8.72 8.56
CA LEU A 49 -27.96 9.86 7.63
C LEU A 49 -28.40 11.16 8.31
N GLN A 50 -29.36 11.06 9.23
CA GLN A 50 -29.83 12.19 10.00
C GLN A 50 -28.71 12.77 10.87
N GLU A 51 -27.98 11.90 11.58
CA GLU A 51 -26.89 12.32 12.45
C GLU A 51 -25.67 12.82 11.66
N SER A 52 -25.33 12.22 10.52
CA SER A 52 -24.22 12.69 9.66
C SER A 52 -24.45 14.07 9.09
N SER A 53 -25.73 14.46 8.92
CA SER A 53 -26.12 15.78 8.42
C SER A 53 -26.34 16.80 9.53
N SER A 54 -26.34 16.38 10.80
CA SER A 54 -26.55 17.25 11.94
C SER A 54 -25.31 18.08 12.24
N HIS A 55 -25.51 19.36 12.55
CA HIS A 55 -24.43 20.21 13.07
C HIS A 55 -23.93 19.73 14.44
N LEU A 56 -24.79 19.07 15.22
CA LEU A 56 -24.49 18.50 16.53
C LEU A 56 -25.08 17.08 16.60
N PRO A 57 -24.32 16.06 16.17
CA PRO A 57 -24.77 14.67 16.21
C PRO A 57 -25.04 14.21 17.65
N SER A 58 -26.08 13.41 17.84
CA SER A 58 -26.47 12.82 19.12
C SER A 58 -25.64 11.58 19.43
N TYR A 59 -24.88 11.64 20.53
CA TYR A 59 -24.12 10.49 21.03
C TYR A 59 -25.00 9.25 21.27
N SER A 60 -26.18 9.41 21.87
CA SER A 60 -27.07 8.29 22.18
C SER A 60 -27.66 7.66 20.92
N ALA A 61 -27.98 8.47 19.90
CA ALA A 61 -28.48 7.98 18.62
C ALA A 61 -27.38 7.20 17.86
N LEU A 62 -26.18 7.78 17.75
CA LEU A 62 -25.05 7.12 17.10
C LEU A 62 -24.62 5.84 17.81
N ARG A 63 -24.60 5.84 19.16
CA ARG A 63 -24.33 4.63 19.95
C ARG A 63 -25.35 3.53 19.66
N ARG A 64 -26.64 3.89 19.57
CA ARG A 64 -27.72 2.94 19.23
C ARG A 64 -27.57 2.39 17.81
N VAL A 65 -27.17 3.22 16.84
CA VAL A 65 -26.84 2.77 15.47
C VAL A 65 -25.69 1.78 15.50
N ALA A 66 -24.56 2.12 16.13
CA ALA A 66 -23.37 1.26 16.19
C ALA A 66 -23.66 -0.09 16.86
N SER A 67 -24.36 -0.10 18.00
CA SER A 67 -24.77 -1.34 18.68
C SER A 67 -25.70 -2.21 17.85
N SER A 68 -26.65 -1.59 17.12
CA SER A 68 -27.57 -2.34 16.25
C SER A 68 -26.86 -2.88 15.01
N PHE A 69 -25.91 -2.12 14.46
CA PHE A 69 -25.12 -2.51 13.30
C PHE A 69 -24.22 -3.71 13.61
N ARG A 70 -23.50 -3.70 14.74
CA ARG A 70 -22.70 -4.86 15.20
C ARG A 70 -23.52 -6.15 15.26
N ARG A 71 -24.72 -6.08 15.82
CA ARG A 71 -25.62 -7.24 15.91
C ARG A 71 -26.16 -7.66 14.55
N SER A 72 -26.45 -6.70 13.68
CA SER A 72 -26.89 -7.00 12.31
C SER A 72 -25.80 -7.73 11.52
N LEU A 73 -24.53 -7.37 11.72
CA LEU A 73 -23.39 -8.10 11.15
C LEU A 73 -23.31 -9.53 11.71
N VAL A 74 -23.33 -9.69 13.03
CA VAL A 74 -23.25 -11.01 13.71
C VAL A 74 -24.41 -11.92 13.30
N ASN A 75 -25.61 -11.37 13.15
CA ASN A 75 -26.81 -12.11 12.75
C ASN A 75 -26.90 -12.36 11.24
N GLY A 76 -25.88 -11.98 10.47
CA GLY A 76 -25.83 -12.19 9.01
C GLY A 76 -26.83 -11.35 8.21
N GLN A 77 -27.35 -10.25 8.77
CA GLN A 77 -28.36 -9.40 8.13
C GLN A 77 -27.74 -8.37 7.18
N ILE A 78 -26.45 -8.07 7.35
CA ILE A 78 -25.72 -7.09 6.54
C ILE A 78 -24.46 -7.75 5.98
N PRO A 79 -24.34 -7.89 4.65
CA PRO A 79 -23.10 -8.34 4.03
C PRO A 79 -22.05 -7.24 4.00
N LEU A 80 -20.78 -7.62 4.11
CA LEU A 80 -19.64 -6.71 4.07
C LEU A 80 -19.03 -6.54 2.67
N GLY A 81 -19.52 -7.20 1.64
CA GLY A 81 -19.10 -6.96 0.26
C GLY A 81 -19.81 -7.89 -0.70
N GLY A 82 -19.65 -9.20 -0.51
CA GLY A 82 -20.35 -10.19 -1.30
C GLY A 82 -21.87 -10.24 -1.06
N VAL A 83 -22.51 -11.24 -1.65
CA VAL A 83 -23.95 -11.47 -1.46
C VAL A 83 -24.28 -12.05 -0.08
N ASP A 84 -23.35 -12.83 0.47
CA ASP A 84 -23.51 -13.48 1.76
C ASP A 84 -22.80 -12.67 2.86
N ALA A 85 -23.36 -12.72 4.07
CA ALA A 85 -22.71 -12.14 5.24
C ALA A 85 -21.50 -12.99 5.68
N PRO A 86 -20.47 -12.36 6.30
CA PRO A 86 -19.27 -13.08 6.69
C PRO A 86 -19.59 -14.18 7.73
N SER A 87 -19.09 -15.39 7.49
CA SER A 87 -19.39 -16.56 8.34
C SER A 87 -18.31 -16.90 9.38
N CYS A 88 -17.16 -16.23 9.34
CA CYS A 88 -16.05 -16.45 10.28
C CYS A 88 -15.18 -15.20 10.43
N SER A 89 -14.29 -15.15 11.43
CA SER A 89 -13.39 -14.01 11.68
C SER A 89 -12.46 -13.69 10.50
N VAL A 90 -12.02 -14.71 9.75
CA VAL A 90 -11.15 -14.54 8.58
C VAL A 90 -11.79 -13.65 7.52
N THR A 91 -13.07 -13.89 7.22
CA THR A 91 -13.83 -13.13 6.21
C THR A 91 -14.61 -11.93 6.80
N ASN A 92 -14.75 -11.88 8.12
CA ASN A 92 -15.33 -10.74 8.82
C ASN A 92 -14.29 -9.63 8.99
N LEU A 93 -14.23 -8.73 8.01
CA LEU A 93 -13.36 -7.56 8.04
C LEU A 93 -13.77 -6.49 9.07
N ALA A 94 -14.97 -6.59 9.65
CA ALA A 94 -15.38 -5.77 10.79
C ALA A 94 -15.08 -6.45 12.13
N SER A 95 -14.40 -7.59 12.13
CA SER A 95 -13.79 -8.18 13.33
C SER A 95 -12.42 -7.54 13.56
N ALA A 96 -12.06 -7.37 14.84
CA ALA A 96 -10.74 -6.90 15.25
C ALA A 96 -9.79 -8.10 15.52
N ASP A 97 -10.05 -9.24 14.88
CA ASP A 97 -9.41 -10.54 15.22
C ASP A 97 -8.28 -10.92 14.26
N TYR A 98 -7.93 -10.05 13.30
CA TYR A 98 -6.87 -10.35 12.33
C TYR A 98 -5.50 -10.28 12.99
N ASP A 99 -4.85 -11.43 13.16
CA ASP A 99 -3.51 -11.54 13.71
C ASP A 99 -2.63 -12.42 12.79
N PRO A 100 -1.77 -11.81 11.95
CA PRO A 100 -0.86 -12.54 11.09
C PRO A 100 0.37 -13.08 11.81
N ASN A 101 0.55 -12.77 13.11
CA ASN A 101 1.72 -13.23 13.85
C ASN A 101 1.83 -14.75 13.82
N SER A 102 2.96 -15.21 13.26
CA SER A 102 3.29 -16.62 13.17
C SER A 102 4.58 -16.85 13.93
N ASN A 103 4.49 -17.25 15.20
CA ASN A 103 5.68 -17.60 15.97
C ASN A 103 6.30 -18.89 15.42
N CYS A 104 7.31 -18.76 14.54
CA CYS A 104 8.09 -19.86 13.97
C CYS A 104 9.57 -19.61 14.21
N THR A 105 10.30 -20.64 14.63
CA THR A 105 11.76 -20.65 14.69
C THR A 105 12.38 -21.50 13.59
N CYS A 106 11.55 -21.90 12.63
CA CYS A 106 11.94 -22.66 11.45
C CYS A 106 12.87 -21.84 10.54
N ASN A 107 13.66 -22.52 9.70
CA ASN A 107 14.56 -21.89 8.72
C ASN A 107 13.96 -21.86 7.30
N GLY A 108 12.62 -21.89 7.20
CA GLY A 108 11.89 -22.00 5.94
C GLY A 108 12.25 -23.26 5.13
N LEU A 109 11.84 -23.26 3.86
CA LEU A 109 12.19 -24.31 2.90
C LEU A 109 13.31 -23.81 1.97
N TYR A 110 14.52 -24.38 2.12
CA TYR A 110 15.65 -24.09 1.23
C TYR A 110 16.66 -25.26 1.20
N PRO A 111 17.28 -25.61 0.05
CA PRO A 111 16.92 -25.15 -1.29
C PRO A 111 15.50 -25.60 -1.64
N THR A 112 14.75 -24.75 -2.32
CA THR A 112 13.42 -25.10 -2.81
C THR A 112 13.59 -26.04 -4.00
N PRO A 113 12.84 -27.18 -4.07
CA PRO A 113 12.98 -28.11 -5.18
C PRO A 113 12.76 -27.43 -6.54
N ALA A 114 13.61 -27.75 -7.52
CA ALA A 114 13.31 -27.48 -8.93
C ALA A 114 12.04 -28.26 -9.26
N ASP A 115 11.00 -27.58 -9.76
CA ASP A 115 9.64 -28.10 -9.99
C ASP A 115 8.71 -28.18 -8.76
N ALA A 116 9.03 -27.49 -7.67
CA ALA A 116 8.07 -27.30 -6.58
C ALA A 116 6.81 -26.56 -7.07
N ASP A 117 5.64 -27.06 -6.65
CA ASP A 117 4.37 -26.35 -6.67
C ASP A 117 3.91 -26.05 -5.23
N ILE A 118 2.76 -25.37 -5.08
CA ILE A 118 2.24 -25.03 -3.74
C ILE A 118 2.01 -26.30 -2.90
N ALA A 119 1.48 -27.37 -3.49
CA ALA A 119 1.17 -28.60 -2.75
C ALA A 119 2.44 -29.24 -2.20
N CYS A 120 3.49 -29.33 -3.02
CA CYS A 120 4.81 -29.80 -2.65
C CYS A 120 5.44 -28.94 -1.56
N ILE A 121 5.33 -27.60 -1.65
CA ILE A 121 5.83 -26.70 -0.61
C ILE A 121 5.10 -26.94 0.71
N VAL A 122 3.77 -26.98 0.69
CA VAL A 122 2.97 -27.14 1.92
C VAL A 122 3.21 -28.50 2.56
N GLU A 123 3.36 -29.58 1.78
CA GLU A 123 3.63 -30.91 2.32
C GLU A 123 5.04 -31.02 2.92
N ARG A 124 6.02 -30.32 2.35
CA ARG A 124 7.45 -30.49 2.72
C ARG A 124 7.98 -29.41 3.66
N ALA A 125 7.34 -28.25 3.72
CA ALA A 125 7.81 -27.14 4.54
C ALA A 125 7.36 -27.34 5.98
N ASP A 126 8.29 -27.58 6.90
CA ASP A 126 8.03 -27.50 8.35
C ASP A 126 8.01 -26.02 8.81
N CYS A 127 7.12 -25.22 8.21
CA CYS A 127 7.03 -23.79 8.44
C CYS A 127 5.58 -23.38 8.72
N THR A 128 5.32 -22.90 9.94
CA THR A 128 3.99 -22.47 10.38
C THR A 128 3.42 -21.35 9.52
N ALA A 129 4.24 -20.36 9.12
CA ALA A 129 3.80 -19.26 8.27
C ALA A 129 3.27 -19.76 6.91
N ILE A 130 3.99 -20.68 6.25
CA ILE A 130 3.57 -21.29 4.98
C ILE A 130 2.23 -22.04 5.13
N HIS A 131 2.09 -22.82 6.21
CA HIS A 131 0.84 -23.52 6.50
C HIS A 131 -0.32 -22.57 6.77
N ASN A 132 -0.10 -21.52 7.55
CA ASN A 132 -1.10 -20.49 7.86
C ASN A 132 -1.56 -19.77 6.58
N THR A 133 -0.63 -19.33 5.73
CA THR A 133 -0.96 -18.73 4.41
C THR A 133 -1.84 -19.67 3.59
N HIS A 134 -1.46 -20.95 3.47
CA HIS A 134 -2.23 -21.91 2.68
C HIS A 134 -3.61 -22.19 3.31
N GLN A 135 -3.71 -22.36 4.63
CA GLN A 135 -4.98 -22.59 5.32
C GLN A 135 -5.93 -21.40 5.17
N THR A 136 -5.42 -20.18 5.32
CA THR A 136 -6.20 -18.95 5.15
C THR A 136 -6.64 -18.79 3.69
N LEU A 137 -5.77 -19.06 2.71
CA LEU A 137 -6.13 -19.10 1.29
C LEU A 137 -7.33 -20.04 1.05
N GLN A 138 -7.25 -21.28 1.51
CA GLN A 138 -8.35 -22.25 1.35
C GLN A 138 -9.65 -21.79 2.02
N THR A 139 -9.53 -21.14 3.18
CA THR A 139 -10.67 -20.61 3.94
C THR A 139 -11.39 -19.50 3.19
N VAL A 140 -10.64 -18.56 2.60
CA VAL A 140 -11.16 -17.44 1.81
C VAL A 140 -11.76 -17.92 0.48
N LEU A 141 -11.10 -18.84 -0.23
CA LEU A 141 -11.58 -19.38 -1.50
C LEU A 141 -12.91 -20.13 -1.35
N LYS A 142 -13.09 -20.89 -0.27
CA LYS A 142 -14.35 -21.61 0.03
C LYS A 142 -15.53 -20.67 0.26
N ARG A 143 -15.27 -19.41 0.64
CA ARG A 143 -16.26 -18.39 1.01
C ARG A 143 -16.36 -17.26 -0.01
N LYS A 144 -16.08 -17.55 -1.29
CA LYS A 144 -16.11 -16.55 -2.36
C LYS A 144 -17.40 -15.71 -2.41
N SER A 145 -18.56 -16.25 -2.04
CA SER A 145 -19.81 -15.50 -2.04
C SER A 145 -19.90 -14.39 -0.98
N GLU A 146 -19.02 -14.42 0.04
CA GLU A 146 -18.95 -13.39 1.09
C GLU A 146 -18.18 -12.13 0.64
N TRP A 147 -17.45 -12.20 -0.48
CA TRP A 147 -16.56 -11.10 -0.92
C TRP A 147 -16.39 -10.90 -2.43
N ASN A 148 -16.74 -11.87 -3.27
CA ASN A 148 -16.49 -11.85 -4.71
C ASN A 148 -17.80 -11.79 -5.50
N THR A 149 -18.16 -10.58 -5.96
CA THR A 149 -19.37 -10.32 -6.77
C THR A 149 -19.03 -9.66 -8.10
N THR A 150 -18.30 -8.54 -8.07
CA THR A 150 -17.89 -7.76 -9.25
C THR A 150 -16.49 -7.14 -9.07
N SER A 151 -15.65 -7.75 -8.23
CA SER A 151 -14.34 -7.20 -7.85
C SER A 151 -13.30 -7.38 -8.96
N LEU A 152 -12.39 -6.40 -9.06
CA LEU A 152 -11.11 -6.48 -9.78
C LEU A 152 -10.21 -7.58 -9.20
N PHE A 153 -10.49 -7.98 -7.96
CA PHE A 153 -9.80 -9.04 -7.23
C PHE A 153 -10.56 -10.34 -7.38
N SER A 154 -10.01 -11.28 -8.15
CA SER A 154 -10.61 -12.60 -8.33
C SER A 154 -9.92 -13.70 -7.51
N PRO A 155 -10.59 -14.83 -7.24
CA PRO A 155 -9.98 -16.01 -6.64
C PRO A 155 -8.71 -16.47 -7.37
N ARG A 156 -8.68 -16.28 -8.70
CA ARG A 156 -7.52 -16.60 -9.51
C ARG A 156 -6.33 -15.69 -9.17
N ASN A 157 -6.55 -14.37 -9.07
CA ASN A 157 -5.48 -13.43 -8.70
C ASN A 157 -4.89 -13.79 -7.34
N LEU A 158 -5.73 -14.17 -6.37
CA LEU A 158 -5.26 -14.57 -5.04
C LEU A 158 -4.39 -15.84 -5.08
N VAL A 159 -4.82 -16.86 -5.84
CA VAL A 159 -4.03 -18.09 -6.02
C VAL A 159 -2.70 -17.78 -6.69
N GLU A 160 -2.70 -16.98 -7.76
CA GLU A 160 -1.48 -16.57 -8.47
C GLU A 160 -0.53 -15.79 -7.54
N ALA A 161 -1.05 -14.87 -6.71
CA ALA A 161 -0.27 -14.12 -5.74
C ALA A 161 0.38 -15.00 -4.66
N VAL A 162 -0.38 -15.91 -4.06
CA VAL A 162 0.15 -16.86 -3.06
C VAL A 162 1.16 -17.81 -3.68
N THR A 163 0.90 -18.27 -4.92
CA THR A 163 1.85 -19.10 -5.69
C THR A 163 3.17 -18.38 -5.86
N GLU A 164 3.13 -17.12 -6.27
CA GLU A 164 4.31 -16.30 -6.53
C GLU A 164 5.13 -16.02 -5.26
N LEU A 165 4.47 -15.81 -4.12
CA LEU A 165 5.14 -15.64 -2.83
C LEU A 165 5.79 -16.93 -2.32
N LEU A 166 5.03 -18.02 -2.24
CA LEU A 166 5.53 -19.30 -1.72
C LEU A 166 6.69 -19.84 -2.55
N LEU A 167 6.67 -19.59 -3.87
CA LEU A 167 7.70 -20.06 -4.79
C LEU A 167 8.78 -19.00 -5.08
N ALA A 168 8.80 -17.87 -4.37
CA ALA A 168 9.75 -16.78 -4.60
C ALA A 168 11.24 -17.22 -4.52
N ASN A 169 11.51 -18.32 -3.82
CA ASN A 169 12.84 -18.90 -3.64
C ASN A 169 13.12 -20.15 -4.51
N VAL A 170 12.27 -20.44 -5.49
CA VAL A 170 12.53 -21.44 -6.55
C VAL A 170 13.35 -20.81 -7.67
N ASP A 171 14.02 -21.61 -8.50
CA ASP A 171 14.73 -21.13 -9.71
C ASP A 171 15.75 -20.02 -9.37
N VAL A 172 16.45 -20.16 -8.24
CA VAL A 172 17.52 -19.22 -7.84
C VAL A 172 18.61 -19.25 -8.90
N GLN A 173 18.91 -18.07 -9.43
CA GLN A 173 19.90 -17.89 -10.49
C GLN A 173 21.29 -17.69 -9.92
N ASP A 174 22.29 -17.94 -10.77
CA ASP A 174 23.64 -17.50 -10.51
C ASP A 174 23.74 -15.95 -10.47
N PRO A 175 24.76 -15.39 -9.80
CA PRO A 175 25.02 -13.96 -9.82
C PRO A 175 25.11 -13.40 -11.26
N PRO A 176 24.53 -12.24 -11.55
CA PRO A 176 24.51 -11.67 -12.89
C PRO A 176 25.89 -11.16 -13.31
N THR A 177 26.11 -11.09 -14.62
CA THR A 177 27.29 -10.38 -15.16
C THR A 177 27.06 -8.87 -15.11
N THR A 178 28.13 -8.09 -15.24
CA THR A 178 28.07 -6.62 -15.30
C THR A 178 28.79 -6.11 -16.54
N CYS A 179 28.68 -4.82 -16.87
CA CYS A 179 29.52 -4.24 -17.92
C CYS A 179 31.01 -4.18 -17.55
N GLN A 180 31.38 -4.51 -16.31
CA GLN A 180 32.78 -4.64 -15.89
C GLN A 180 33.32 -6.07 -16.10
N GLY A 181 32.46 -7.04 -16.43
CA GLY A 181 32.83 -8.45 -16.62
C GLY A 181 31.93 -9.44 -15.86
N PRO A 182 32.26 -10.75 -15.90
CA PRO A 182 31.58 -11.81 -15.16
C PRO A 182 31.72 -11.66 -13.64
N ALA A 183 30.75 -12.17 -12.88
CA ALA A 183 30.69 -12.05 -11.42
C ALA A 183 31.93 -12.60 -10.70
N GLU A 184 32.60 -13.61 -11.26
CA GLU A 184 33.83 -14.20 -10.72
C GLU A 184 35.04 -13.26 -10.81
N VAL A 185 34.98 -12.28 -11.72
CA VAL A 185 36.05 -11.33 -12.03
C VAL A 185 35.71 -9.94 -11.47
N THR A 186 34.43 -9.59 -11.45
CA THR A 186 33.93 -8.31 -10.91
C THR A 186 33.36 -8.51 -9.52
N ASN A 187 34.11 -8.14 -8.50
CA ASN A 187 33.54 -7.99 -7.17
C ASN A 187 32.68 -6.72 -7.14
N LEU A 188 31.36 -6.89 -7.27
CA LEU A 188 30.42 -5.84 -6.88
C LEU A 188 30.75 -5.40 -5.46
N HIS A 189 30.78 -4.09 -5.24
CA HIS A 189 30.95 -3.56 -3.89
C HIS A 189 29.82 -4.09 -3.00
N LYS A 190 30.08 -4.19 -1.69
CA LYS A 190 29.06 -4.68 -0.74
C LYS A 190 27.83 -3.76 -0.81
N ILE A 191 26.69 -4.32 -1.18
CA ILE A 191 25.41 -3.60 -1.17
C ILE A 191 24.91 -3.51 0.28
N ARG A 192 24.53 -2.30 0.67
CA ARG A 192 24.11 -1.91 2.02
C ARG A 192 22.74 -1.23 1.95
N ALA A 193 22.00 -1.30 3.04
CA ALA A 193 20.67 -0.69 3.14
C ALA A 193 20.74 0.73 3.75
N PRO A 194 20.04 1.71 3.16
CA PRO A 194 19.78 3.02 3.77
C PRO A 194 18.72 2.88 4.88
N ASP A 195 19.11 2.41 6.07
CA ASP A 195 18.16 2.11 7.16
C ASP A 195 18.37 3.02 8.38
N ARG A 196 18.67 4.31 8.16
CA ARG A 196 18.90 5.21 9.29
C ARG A 196 17.62 5.32 10.14
N ARG A 197 17.81 5.42 11.45
CA ARG A 197 16.72 5.81 12.34
C ARG A 197 16.32 7.28 12.07
N PRO A 198 15.05 7.65 12.31
CA PRO A 198 14.62 9.05 12.27
C PRO A 198 15.54 9.94 13.11
N SER A 199 15.91 11.10 12.58
CA SER A 199 16.81 12.07 13.19
C SER A 199 16.19 13.47 13.18
N PRO A 200 16.29 14.25 14.26
CA PRO A 200 15.75 15.62 14.30
C PRO A 200 16.42 16.59 13.31
N GLN A 201 17.54 16.19 12.69
CA GLN A 201 18.26 17.01 11.72
C GLN A 201 17.55 17.00 10.36
N ASN A 202 16.94 15.88 10.00
CA ASN A 202 16.35 15.66 8.68
C ASN A 202 14.83 15.41 8.75
N ASP A 203 14.32 14.93 9.89
CA ASP A 203 12.93 14.55 10.07
C ASP A 203 12.16 15.53 10.96
N THR A 204 10.88 15.66 10.65
CA THR A 204 9.95 16.42 11.47
C THR A 204 9.83 15.80 12.85
N VAL A 205 9.87 16.64 13.89
CA VAL A 205 9.61 16.21 15.27
C VAL A 205 8.17 15.68 15.39
N ASP A 206 8.00 14.56 16.09
CA ASP A 206 6.72 13.82 16.15
C ASP A 206 5.51 14.70 16.55
N VAL A 207 5.68 15.63 17.51
CA VAL A 207 4.61 16.54 17.93
C VAL A 207 4.14 17.44 16.77
N ILE A 208 5.07 17.95 15.98
CA ILE A 208 4.77 18.79 14.82
C ILE A 208 4.14 17.93 13.72
N HIS A 209 4.69 16.75 13.46
CA HIS A 209 4.18 15.82 12.46
C HIS A 209 2.72 15.42 12.75
N ARG A 210 2.40 15.09 14.01
CA ARG A 210 1.02 14.78 14.44
C ARG A 210 0.05 15.96 14.30
N GLN A 211 0.53 17.19 14.50
CA GLN A 211 -0.29 18.38 14.29
C GLN A 211 -0.59 18.61 12.80
N LEU A 212 0.37 18.35 11.92
CA LEU A 212 0.19 18.46 10.48
C LEU A 212 -0.70 17.33 9.93
N TYR A 213 -0.58 16.13 10.49
CA TYR A 213 -1.16 14.90 9.96
C TYR A 213 -1.78 14.03 11.08
N PRO A 214 -2.91 14.45 11.67
CA PRO A 214 -3.53 13.73 12.79
C PRO A 214 -4.15 12.39 12.39
N ALA A 215 -3.74 11.27 12.96
CA ALA A 215 -4.37 9.96 12.74
C ALA A 215 -5.26 9.55 13.92
N ALA A 216 -6.22 8.64 13.70
CA ALA A 216 -7.06 8.12 14.78
C ALA A 216 -6.28 7.26 15.77
N GLU A 217 -5.26 6.55 15.28
CA GLU A 217 -4.42 5.66 16.08
C GLU A 217 -3.30 6.40 16.82
N ASP A 218 -2.97 7.63 16.41
CA ASP A 218 -1.81 8.40 16.90
C ASP A 218 -0.46 7.65 16.75
N VAL A 219 -0.36 6.81 15.73
CA VAL A 219 0.82 5.99 15.40
C VAL A 219 1.51 6.56 14.14
N LYS A 220 2.80 6.85 14.24
CA LYS A 220 3.54 7.59 13.19
C LYS A 220 3.59 6.87 11.85
N PHE A 221 3.91 5.57 11.80
CA PHE A 221 3.96 4.82 10.55
C PHE A 221 2.58 4.73 9.89
N CYS A 222 1.50 4.75 10.68
CA CYS A 222 0.14 4.80 10.14
C CYS A 222 -0.12 6.13 9.45
N THR A 223 0.32 7.23 10.07
CA THR A 223 0.28 8.54 9.44
C THR A 223 1.07 8.51 8.13
N ASP A 224 2.30 8.01 8.13
CA ASP A 224 3.14 7.97 6.93
C ASP A 224 2.55 7.07 5.82
N ALA A 225 2.02 5.90 6.15
CA ALA A 225 1.37 5.06 5.15
C ALA A 225 0.11 5.74 4.58
N LYS A 226 -0.76 6.25 5.45
CA LYS A 226 -2.08 6.75 5.04
C LYS A 226 -2.04 8.14 4.41
N TYR A 227 -1.34 9.09 5.02
CA TYR A 227 -1.45 10.51 4.66
C TYR A 227 -0.86 10.87 3.32
N TYR A 228 0.20 10.18 2.95
CA TYR A 228 0.91 10.45 1.71
C TYR A 228 0.43 9.56 0.57
N PHE A 229 -0.09 8.37 0.89
CA PHE A 229 -0.66 7.47 -0.11
C PHE A 229 -2.17 7.67 -0.29
N VAL A 230 -2.98 7.25 0.68
CA VAL A 230 -4.44 7.21 0.56
C VAL A 230 -5.06 8.61 0.65
N LEU A 231 -4.72 9.38 1.69
CA LEU A 231 -5.16 10.77 1.83
C LEU A 231 -4.33 11.73 0.94
N GLY A 232 -3.27 11.22 0.30
CA GLY A 232 -2.49 11.97 -0.68
C GLY A 232 -3.03 11.84 -2.10
N ALA A 233 -3.91 10.87 -2.37
CA ALA A 233 -4.58 10.73 -3.66
C ALA A 233 -5.59 11.85 -3.96
N ILE A 234 -5.95 12.63 -2.94
CA ILE A 234 -6.84 13.78 -3.08
C ILE A 234 -6.36 14.94 -2.19
N HIS A 235 -6.73 16.17 -2.57
CA HIS A 235 -6.57 17.32 -1.69
C HIS A 235 -7.51 17.23 -0.48
N SER A 236 -7.17 17.95 0.58
CA SER A 236 -7.94 18.04 1.81
C SER A 236 -9.24 18.81 1.57
N ASP A 237 -10.38 18.14 1.69
CA ASP A 237 -11.72 18.75 1.63
C ASP A 237 -12.50 18.42 2.92
N PRO A 238 -12.79 19.42 3.78
CA PRO A 238 -13.54 19.21 5.02
C PRO A 238 -14.91 18.53 4.84
N ALA A 239 -15.52 18.62 3.65
CA ALA A 239 -16.80 17.98 3.36
C ALA A 239 -16.69 16.45 3.21
N HIS A 240 -15.52 15.92 2.84
CA HIS A 240 -15.28 14.50 2.57
C HIS A 240 -14.20 13.87 3.45
N ASP A 241 -13.49 14.68 4.26
CA ASP A 241 -12.33 14.24 5.06
C ASP A 241 -12.65 13.04 5.97
N GLY A 242 -13.85 12.98 6.56
CA GLY A 242 -14.25 11.83 7.39
C GLY A 242 -14.41 10.54 6.60
N LEU A 243 -14.94 10.61 5.38
CA LEU A 243 -15.05 9.44 4.49
C LEU A 243 -13.67 8.95 4.04
N ILE A 244 -12.79 9.86 3.68
CA ILE A 244 -11.45 9.54 3.15
C ILE A 244 -10.54 8.97 4.24
N ARG A 245 -10.67 9.47 5.47
CA ARG A 245 -10.02 8.88 6.66
C ARG A 245 -10.55 7.49 6.95
N ALA A 246 -11.86 7.27 6.87
CA ALA A 246 -12.41 5.93 7.01
C ALA A 246 -11.87 4.97 5.93
N ILE A 247 -11.69 5.42 4.68
CA ILE A 247 -11.03 4.62 3.64
C ILE A 247 -9.61 4.26 4.10
N ALA A 248 -8.83 5.23 4.55
CA ALA A 248 -7.45 5.00 4.97
C ALA A 248 -7.33 4.08 6.19
N ASP A 249 -8.17 4.26 7.20
CA ASP A 249 -8.18 3.46 8.43
C ASP A 249 -8.70 2.05 8.18
N ALA A 250 -9.62 1.85 7.22
CA ALA A 250 -10.01 0.52 6.79
C ALA A 250 -8.81 -0.28 6.26
N GLY A 251 -7.75 0.37 5.77
CA GLY A 251 -6.50 -0.28 5.35
C GLY A 251 -5.58 -0.72 6.50
N ASN A 252 -5.98 -0.59 7.77
CA ASN A 252 -5.12 -0.93 8.90
C ASN A 252 -4.65 -2.39 8.93
N ASP A 253 -5.41 -3.32 8.35
CA ASP A 253 -4.96 -4.72 8.26
C ASP A 253 -3.68 -4.87 7.41
N ILE A 254 -3.45 -3.93 6.49
CA ILE A 254 -2.20 -3.88 5.72
C ILE A 254 -1.04 -3.61 6.65
N LEU A 255 -1.17 -2.56 7.46
CA LEU A 255 -0.18 -2.18 8.46
C LEU A 255 0.01 -3.25 9.53
N VAL A 256 -1.07 -3.89 9.97
CA VAL A 256 -0.97 -5.03 10.90
C VAL A 256 -0.09 -6.11 10.30
N ALA A 257 -0.23 -6.48 9.03
CA ALA A 257 0.60 -7.53 8.47
C ALA A 257 2.05 -7.12 8.23
N ASP A 258 2.29 -5.89 7.79
CA ASP A 258 3.65 -5.39 7.55
C ASP A 258 4.45 -5.25 8.85
N TYR A 259 3.75 -4.90 9.95
CA TYR A 259 4.39 -4.53 11.21
C TYR A 259 4.15 -5.49 12.38
N CYS A 260 3.46 -6.62 12.20
CA CYS A 260 3.08 -7.49 13.33
C CYS A 260 4.29 -8.00 14.15
N GLU A 261 5.46 -8.15 13.52
CA GLU A 261 6.66 -8.64 14.18
C GLU A 261 7.42 -7.56 14.96
N VAL A 262 7.14 -6.28 14.71
CA VAL A 262 7.88 -5.14 15.26
C VAL A 262 7.02 -4.21 16.12
N ALA A 263 5.71 -4.16 15.88
CA ALA A 263 4.78 -3.38 16.67
C ALA A 263 4.40 -4.13 17.95
N ASP A 264 4.21 -3.38 19.04
CA ASP A 264 3.70 -3.96 20.29
C ASP A 264 2.21 -4.34 20.19
N GLU A 265 1.77 -5.22 21.08
CA GLU A 265 0.40 -5.73 21.13
C GLU A 265 -0.65 -4.61 21.26
N ALA A 266 -0.35 -3.54 22.00
CA ALA A 266 -1.29 -2.44 22.18
C ALA A 266 -1.46 -1.64 20.89
N THR A 267 -0.37 -1.38 20.17
CA THR A 267 -0.36 -0.74 18.86
C THR A 267 -1.16 -1.59 17.84
N LEU A 268 -0.89 -2.90 17.77
CA LEU A 268 -1.62 -3.81 16.87
C LEU A 268 -3.11 -3.84 17.18
N LYS A 269 -3.48 -3.88 18.47
CA LYS A 269 -4.87 -3.84 18.91
C LYS A 269 -5.58 -2.56 18.49
N VAL A 270 -4.93 -1.40 18.62
CA VAL A 270 -5.49 -0.11 18.18
C VAL A 270 -5.75 -0.13 16.67
N LEU A 271 -4.84 -0.70 15.88
CA LEU A 271 -5.00 -0.81 14.43
C LEU A 271 -6.17 -1.70 14.04
N GLN A 272 -6.23 -2.91 14.60
CA GLN A 272 -7.31 -3.87 14.36
C GLN A 272 -8.68 -3.28 14.68
N GLN A 273 -8.80 -2.65 15.86
CA GLN A 273 -10.08 -2.12 16.31
C GLN A 273 -10.52 -0.88 15.51
N THR A 274 -9.58 0.00 15.14
CA THR A 274 -9.87 1.19 14.33
C THR A 274 -10.21 0.80 12.90
N GLY A 275 -9.52 -0.18 12.31
CA GLY A 275 -9.83 -0.70 10.98
C GLY A 275 -11.22 -1.34 10.92
N ALA A 276 -11.56 -2.16 11.91
CA ALA A 276 -12.90 -2.74 12.05
C ALA A 276 -13.99 -1.65 12.17
N ALA A 277 -13.74 -0.59 12.94
CA ALA A 277 -14.65 0.54 13.06
C ALA A 277 -14.85 1.25 11.70
N ALA A 278 -13.76 1.46 10.95
CA ALA A 278 -13.76 2.12 9.67
C ALA A 278 -14.52 1.32 8.60
N VAL A 279 -14.33 -0.01 8.53
CA VAL A 279 -15.09 -0.91 7.66
C VAL A 279 -16.60 -0.80 7.93
N ALA A 280 -17.00 -0.85 9.20
CA ALA A 280 -18.39 -0.75 9.59
C ALA A 280 -19.00 0.62 9.23
N PHE A 281 -18.23 1.70 9.42
CA PHE A 281 -18.61 3.04 9.01
C PHE A 281 -18.83 3.14 7.49
N LEU A 282 -17.87 2.65 6.71
CA LEU A 282 -17.93 2.67 5.25
C LEU A 282 -19.12 1.86 4.73
N LYS A 283 -19.44 0.71 5.34
CA LYS A 283 -20.63 -0.06 4.96
C LYS A 283 -21.91 0.74 5.20
N LEU A 284 -22.03 1.44 6.32
CA LEU A 284 -23.15 2.35 6.55
C LEU A 284 -23.18 3.47 5.51
N CYS A 285 -22.05 4.06 5.17
CA CYS A 285 -21.95 5.05 4.08
C CYS A 285 -22.44 4.47 2.74
N VAL A 286 -22.13 3.22 2.40
CA VAL A 286 -22.66 2.55 1.20
C VAL A 286 -24.17 2.40 1.26
N LEU A 287 -24.70 1.84 2.36
CA LEU A 287 -26.14 1.65 2.55
C LEU A 287 -26.92 2.97 2.54
N SER A 288 -26.27 4.06 2.95
CA SER A 288 -26.78 5.43 2.94
C SER A 288 -26.59 6.16 1.61
N GLY A 289 -25.88 5.58 0.63
CA GLY A 289 -25.57 6.20 -0.66
C GLY A 289 -24.53 7.32 -0.61
N LEU A 290 -23.73 7.38 0.46
CA LEU A 290 -22.61 8.33 0.64
C LEU A 290 -21.30 7.82 0.02
N PHE A 291 -21.15 6.50 -0.10
CA PHE A 291 -19.98 5.85 -0.68
C PHE A 291 -20.39 4.83 -1.73
N SER A 292 -19.52 4.61 -2.72
CA SER A 292 -19.82 3.74 -3.84
C SER A 292 -19.74 2.28 -3.41
N GLU A 293 -20.78 1.50 -3.72
CA GLU A 293 -20.78 0.04 -3.55
C GLU A 293 -19.61 -0.62 -4.29
N TRP A 294 -19.35 -0.21 -5.55
CA TRP A 294 -18.20 -0.69 -6.32
C TRP A 294 -16.86 -0.47 -5.61
N ALA A 295 -16.63 0.73 -5.04
CA ALA A 295 -15.37 1.03 -4.37
C ALA A 295 -15.25 0.22 -3.09
N PHE A 296 -16.34 0.13 -2.31
CA PHE A 296 -16.36 -0.65 -1.09
C PHE A 296 -16.11 -2.13 -1.35
N ASP A 297 -16.84 -2.77 -2.26
CA ASP A 297 -16.70 -4.21 -2.53
C ASP A 297 -15.28 -4.57 -2.98
N ASN A 298 -14.64 -3.72 -3.79
CA ASN A 298 -13.26 -3.91 -4.20
C ASN A 298 -12.25 -3.69 -3.07
N MET A 299 -12.47 -2.71 -2.17
CA MET A 299 -11.64 -2.56 -0.97
C MET A 299 -11.70 -3.81 -0.10
N MET A 300 -12.90 -4.37 0.07
CA MET A 300 -13.12 -5.55 0.91
C MET A 300 -12.46 -6.79 0.32
N ALA A 301 -12.58 -7.00 -0.99
CA ALA A 301 -11.88 -8.07 -1.69
C ALA A 301 -10.35 -7.88 -1.62
N SER A 302 -9.84 -6.67 -1.87
CA SER A 302 -8.41 -6.33 -1.78
C SER A 302 -7.86 -6.64 -0.39
N MET A 303 -8.58 -6.25 0.66
CA MET A 303 -8.14 -6.43 2.04
C MET A 303 -8.17 -7.90 2.46
N LEU A 304 -9.16 -8.68 2.04
CA LEU A 304 -9.18 -10.12 2.28
C LEU A 304 -8.03 -10.84 1.58
N HIS A 305 -7.73 -10.46 0.33
CA HIS A 305 -6.57 -10.97 -0.37
C HIS A 305 -5.28 -10.61 0.38
N PHE A 306 -5.15 -9.37 0.83
CA PHE A 306 -3.99 -8.92 1.59
C PHE A 306 -3.84 -9.70 2.91
N ARG A 307 -4.92 -9.90 3.68
CA ARG A 307 -4.91 -10.71 4.91
C ARG A 307 -4.36 -12.13 4.67
N VAL A 308 -4.63 -12.72 3.52
CA VAL A 308 -4.06 -14.04 3.15
C VAL A 308 -2.55 -13.93 2.95
N LEU A 309 -2.09 -12.93 2.19
CA LEU A 309 -0.66 -12.72 1.95
C LEU A 309 0.08 -12.38 3.26
N GLY A 310 -0.57 -11.65 4.15
CA GLY A 310 0.01 -11.17 5.41
C GLY A 310 0.47 -12.26 6.37
N TYR A 311 -0.02 -13.50 6.24
CA TYR A 311 0.49 -14.66 7.01
C TYR A 311 1.84 -15.18 6.51
N TYR A 312 2.24 -14.84 5.27
CA TYR A 312 3.48 -15.35 4.69
C TYR A 312 4.69 -14.68 5.33
N ARG A 313 5.72 -15.48 5.64
CA ARG A 313 7.03 -15.01 6.08
C ARG A 313 8.12 -15.82 5.41
N ASP A 314 9.09 -15.13 4.82
CA ASP A 314 10.27 -15.78 4.28
C ASP A 314 11.28 -16.11 5.39
N HIS A 315 11.07 -17.27 6.03
CA HIS A 315 12.02 -17.81 7.00
C HIS A 315 13.28 -18.42 6.37
N ALA A 316 13.39 -18.48 5.04
CA ALA A 316 14.59 -18.97 4.35
C ALA A 316 15.68 -17.90 4.21
N ARG A 317 15.40 -16.62 4.48
CA ARG A 317 16.34 -15.48 4.31
C ARG A 317 17.76 -15.73 4.83
N GLY A 318 17.89 -16.34 6.02
CA GLY A 318 19.20 -16.66 6.61
C GLY A 318 20.07 -17.60 5.77
N ARG A 319 19.45 -18.40 4.90
CA ARG A 319 20.10 -19.42 4.06
C ARG A 319 20.23 -19.01 2.59
N LEU A 320 19.51 -17.97 2.17
CA LEU A 320 19.57 -17.44 0.82
C LEU A 320 20.98 -16.88 0.50
N PRO A 321 21.43 -16.97 -0.77
CA PRO A 321 22.67 -16.35 -1.18
C PRO A 321 22.64 -14.83 -0.90
N ALA A 322 23.82 -14.24 -0.70
CA ALA A 322 23.96 -12.79 -0.60
C ALA A 322 24.11 -12.17 -2.00
N GLY A 323 23.82 -10.87 -2.11
CA GLY A 323 24.00 -10.10 -3.34
C GLY A 323 22.79 -10.11 -4.28
N VAL A 324 23.00 -9.55 -5.46
CA VAL A 324 21.97 -9.44 -6.50
C VAL A 324 21.96 -10.72 -7.31
N TYR A 325 20.81 -11.36 -7.41
CA TYR A 325 20.54 -12.51 -8.27
C TYR A 325 19.03 -12.62 -8.43
N GLY A 326 18.59 -13.28 -9.49
CA GLY A 326 17.17 -13.55 -9.71
C GLY A 326 16.69 -14.84 -9.08
N SER A 327 15.37 -14.99 -9.06
CA SER A 327 14.69 -16.23 -8.71
C SER A 327 13.38 -16.35 -9.49
N ARG A 328 12.53 -17.32 -9.16
CA ARG A 328 11.26 -17.55 -9.85
C ARG A 328 10.44 -16.27 -9.93
N MET A 329 10.00 -15.98 -11.15
CA MET A 329 9.07 -14.89 -11.43
C MET A 329 8.13 -15.35 -12.55
N THR A 330 6.83 -15.40 -12.29
CA THR A 330 5.81 -15.78 -13.29
C THR A 330 5.11 -14.56 -13.89
N SER A 331 5.00 -13.49 -13.12
CA SER A 331 4.51 -12.19 -13.57
C SER A 331 5.19 -11.11 -12.76
N LEU A 332 5.48 -9.99 -13.41
CA LEU A 332 6.15 -8.85 -12.79
C LEU A 332 5.34 -8.26 -11.63
N THR A 333 4.05 -8.56 -11.48
CA THR A 333 3.20 -7.95 -10.44
C THR A 333 2.25 -8.89 -9.70
N ALA A 334 2.30 -10.21 -9.91
CA ALA A 334 1.23 -11.11 -9.43
C ALA A 334 0.84 -10.89 -7.96
N HIS A 335 1.81 -10.88 -7.03
CA HIS A 335 1.54 -10.61 -5.62
C HIS A 335 1.42 -9.11 -5.30
N ARG A 336 2.23 -8.24 -5.93
CA ARG A 336 2.18 -6.77 -5.72
C ARG A 336 0.86 -6.13 -6.17
N TYR A 337 0.10 -6.80 -7.04
CA TYR A 337 -1.28 -6.44 -7.37
C TYR A 337 -2.18 -6.33 -6.14
N ILE A 338 -1.87 -7.08 -5.08
CA ILE A 338 -2.57 -7.07 -3.80
C ILE A 338 -1.74 -6.32 -2.75
N ASP A 339 -0.46 -6.65 -2.67
CA ASP A 339 0.43 -6.30 -1.57
C ASP A 339 0.71 -4.79 -1.43
N LEU A 340 0.59 -4.01 -2.50
CA LEU A 340 0.81 -2.56 -2.41
C LEU A 340 -0.35 -1.78 -1.78
N GLY A 341 -1.48 -2.42 -1.45
CA GLY A 341 -2.64 -1.74 -0.90
C GLY A 341 -3.26 -0.67 -1.83
N LEU A 342 -2.95 -0.73 -3.14
CA LEU A 342 -3.18 0.35 -4.09
C LEU A 342 -4.65 0.73 -4.26
N PHE A 343 -5.54 -0.23 -4.01
CA PHE A 343 -6.97 0.01 -4.18
C PHE A 343 -7.53 1.03 -3.19
N PHE A 344 -6.92 1.20 -2.00
CA PHE A 344 -7.35 2.22 -1.04
C PHE A 344 -7.15 3.63 -1.57
N ALA A 345 -6.02 3.89 -2.25
CA ALA A 345 -5.78 5.15 -2.94
C ALA A 345 -6.74 5.34 -4.14
N VAL A 346 -7.04 4.26 -4.89
CA VAL A 346 -8.05 4.28 -5.97
C VAL A 346 -9.42 4.66 -5.42
N ALA A 347 -9.87 4.04 -4.33
CA ALA A 347 -11.14 4.33 -3.70
C ALA A 347 -11.24 5.81 -3.27
N SER A 348 -10.18 6.35 -2.66
CA SER A 348 -10.10 7.77 -2.30
C SER A 348 -10.14 8.69 -3.51
N ALA A 349 -9.34 8.41 -4.54
CA ALA A 349 -9.32 9.19 -5.78
C ALA A 349 -10.69 9.15 -6.50
N SER A 350 -11.33 7.99 -6.55
CA SER A 350 -12.68 7.79 -7.12
C SER A 350 -13.76 8.62 -6.42
N VAL A 351 -13.64 8.87 -5.11
CA VAL A 351 -14.55 9.80 -4.41
C VAL A 351 -14.44 11.20 -4.99
N TRP A 352 -13.25 11.65 -5.38
CA TRP A 352 -13.02 12.99 -5.92
C TRP A 352 -13.32 13.08 -7.42
N THR A 353 -12.72 12.20 -8.22
CA THR A 353 -12.82 12.20 -9.68
C THR A 353 -14.18 11.71 -10.18
N LYS A 354 -14.93 11.00 -9.33
CA LYS A 354 -16.18 10.29 -9.67
C LYS A 354 -15.99 9.24 -10.77
N GLN A 355 -14.76 8.74 -10.95
CA GLN A 355 -14.42 7.73 -11.94
C GLN A 355 -14.07 6.41 -11.27
N GLN A 356 -14.59 5.31 -11.84
CA GLN A 356 -14.17 3.95 -11.52
C GLN A 356 -13.00 3.57 -12.44
N VAL A 357 -12.20 2.59 -12.01
CA VAL A 357 -11.17 1.97 -12.86
C VAL A 357 -11.59 0.55 -13.23
N ASN A 358 -11.19 0.11 -14.42
CA ASN A 358 -11.33 -1.27 -14.86
C ASN A 358 -10.05 -2.10 -14.57
N GLU A 359 -10.09 -3.39 -14.88
CA GLU A 359 -8.99 -4.32 -14.65
C GLU A 359 -7.70 -3.92 -15.39
N THR A 360 -7.80 -3.45 -16.63
CA THR A 360 -6.64 -3.00 -17.42
C THR A 360 -5.99 -1.78 -16.77
N GLU A 361 -6.79 -0.80 -16.35
CA GLU A 361 -6.32 0.42 -15.70
C GLU A 361 -5.65 0.11 -14.35
N TYR A 362 -6.28 -0.74 -13.53
CA TYR A 362 -5.72 -1.12 -12.24
C TYR A 362 -4.46 -2.00 -12.37
N THR A 363 -4.41 -2.89 -13.37
CA THR A 363 -3.22 -3.69 -13.67
C THR A 363 -2.05 -2.78 -14.08
N LEU A 364 -2.30 -1.79 -14.93
CA LEU A 364 -1.28 -0.82 -15.32
C LEU A 364 -0.75 -0.01 -14.13
N LEU A 365 -1.66 0.45 -13.25
CA LEU A 365 -1.29 1.11 -11.99
C LEU A 365 -0.44 0.21 -11.10
N SER A 366 -0.85 -1.05 -10.93
CA SER A 366 -0.10 -2.03 -10.16
C SER A 366 1.32 -2.21 -10.71
N ILE A 367 1.50 -2.35 -12.02
CA ILE A 367 2.81 -2.46 -12.67
C ILE A 367 3.66 -1.22 -12.42
N ALA A 368 3.12 -0.03 -12.65
CA ALA A 368 3.87 1.20 -12.46
C ALA A 368 4.30 1.37 -11.00
N CYS A 369 3.37 1.25 -10.04
CA CYS A 369 3.68 1.42 -8.62
C CYS A 369 4.60 0.31 -8.09
N THR A 370 4.47 -0.92 -8.58
CA THR A 370 5.40 -2.03 -8.25
C THR A 370 6.82 -1.70 -8.67
N LEU A 371 7.01 -1.28 -9.92
CA LEU A 371 8.33 -0.91 -10.42
C LEU A 371 8.91 0.24 -9.62
N ILE A 372 8.11 1.28 -9.32
CA ILE A 372 8.56 2.41 -8.52
C ILE A 372 9.01 1.96 -7.13
N ASN A 373 8.19 1.15 -6.42
CA ASN A 373 8.52 0.66 -5.10
C ASN A 373 9.79 -0.18 -5.09
N ASP A 374 9.82 -1.19 -5.94
CA ASP A 374 10.85 -2.23 -5.89
C ASP A 374 12.19 -1.75 -6.47
N LEU A 375 12.17 -0.70 -7.31
CA LEU A 375 13.38 0.05 -7.69
C LEU A 375 13.90 0.91 -6.54
N VAL A 376 13.03 1.58 -5.78
CA VAL A 376 13.43 2.36 -4.60
C VAL A 376 14.00 1.45 -3.51
N ASP A 377 13.39 0.29 -3.30
CA ASP A 377 13.78 -0.67 -2.27
C ASP A 377 14.92 -1.61 -2.67
N LEU A 378 15.38 -1.56 -3.93
CA LEU A 378 16.34 -2.51 -4.51
C LEU A 378 17.55 -2.75 -3.59
N ARG A 379 18.14 -1.70 -3.02
CA ARG A 379 19.31 -1.80 -2.14
C ARG A 379 18.97 -2.44 -0.80
N SER A 380 17.91 -1.97 -0.12
CA SER A 380 17.48 -2.51 1.17
C SER A 380 17.07 -3.97 1.04
N ASP A 381 16.29 -4.31 0.02
CA ASP A 381 15.82 -5.68 -0.20
C ASP A 381 16.95 -6.62 -0.62
N THR A 382 17.96 -6.13 -1.35
CA THR A 382 19.16 -6.92 -1.63
C THR A 382 19.91 -7.25 -0.34
N ALA A 383 20.10 -6.25 0.54
CA ALA A 383 20.82 -6.42 1.80
C ALA A 383 20.06 -7.37 2.76
N ARG A 384 18.73 -7.26 2.81
CA ARG A 384 17.83 -8.12 3.61
C ARG A 384 17.53 -9.47 2.97
N LYS A 385 17.98 -9.67 1.72
CA LYS A 385 17.66 -10.84 0.89
C LYS A 385 16.15 -11.05 0.72
N GLN A 386 15.39 -9.97 0.63
CA GLN A 386 13.93 -10.02 0.51
C GLN A 386 13.55 -10.34 -0.94
N ARG A 387 12.96 -11.52 -1.15
CA ARG A 387 12.59 -12.02 -2.48
C ARG A 387 11.16 -11.69 -2.86
N GLU A 388 10.46 -10.91 -2.06
CA GLU A 388 9.19 -10.30 -2.46
C GLU A 388 9.41 -9.20 -3.52
N ASN A 389 10.56 -8.54 -3.50
CA ASN A 389 10.93 -7.53 -4.50
C ASN A 389 10.99 -8.13 -5.92
N VAL A 390 10.08 -7.71 -6.79
CA VAL A 390 9.93 -8.30 -8.14
C VAL A 390 11.10 -7.93 -9.05
N VAL A 391 11.69 -6.75 -8.86
CA VAL A 391 12.85 -6.31 -9.65
C VAL A 391 14.05 -7.18 -9.32
N LEU A 392 14.29 -7.49 -8.04
CA LEU A 392 15.35 -8.40 -7.64
C LEU A 392 15.11 -9.82 -8.14
N ARG A 393 13.89 -10.34 -8.02
CA ARG A 393 13.56 -11.67 -8.54
C ARG A 393 13.75 -11.78 -10.05
N GLY A 394 13.44 -10.73 -10.79
CA GLY A 394 13.50 -10.74 -12.25
C GLY A 394 14.90 -10.66 -12.84
N VAL A 395 15.95 -10.45 -12.03
CA VAL A 395 17.34 -10.32 -12.51
C VAL A 395 17.76 -11.56 -13.29
N ARG A 396 18.19 -11.36 -14.54
CA ARG A 396 18.76 -12.39 -15.43
C ARG A 396 19.84 -11.76 -16.32
N GLY A 397 20.89 -12.51 -16.62
CA GLY A 397 21.93 -12.08 -17.56
C GLY A 397 22.78 -10.92 -17.03
N ASN A 398 22.86 -9.82 -17.79
CA ASN A 398 23.65 -8.65 -17.43
C ASN A 398 22.83 -7.67 -16.56
N LEU A 399 23.32 -7.39 -15.35
CA LEU A 399 22.62 -6.54 -14.39
C LEU A 399 22.41 -5.11 -14.89
N CYS A 400 23.40 -4.52 -15.55
CA CYS A 400 23.32 -3.15 -16.05
C CYS A 400 22.23 -3.03 -17.13
N GLU A 401 22.22 -3.96 -18.08
CA GLU A 401 21.20 -3.98 -19.14
C GLU A 401 19.80 -4.28 -18.59
N TYR A 402 19.70 -5.17 -17.61
CA TYR A 402 18.45 -5.49 -16.95
C TYR A 402 17.85 -4.27 -16.24
N LEU A 403 18.62 -3.60 -15.37
CA LEU A 403 18.17 -2.42 -14.64
C LEU A 403 17.86 -1.25 -15.58
N ASP A 404 18.64 -1.08 -16.65
CA ASP A 404 18.40 -0.07 -17.68
C ASP A 404 17.04 -0.25 -18.37
N ARG A 405 16.70 -1.50 -18.70
CA ARG A 405 15.39 -1.86 -19.26
C ARG A 405 14.26 -1.65 -18.27
N VAL A 406 14.41 -2.10 -17.02
CA VAL A 406 13.36 -1.98 -16.00
C VAL A 406 13.06 -0.51 -15.67
N MET A 407 14.08 0.36 -15.63
CA MET A 407 13.86 1.80 -15.46
C MET A 407 13.09 2.40 -16.65
N PHE A 408 13.40 1.97 -17.88
CA PHE A 408 12.64 2.41 -19.06
C PHE A 408 11.18 1.95 -18.99
N GLU A 409 10.94 0.66 -18.69
CA GLU A 409 9.61 0.10 -18.50
C GLU A 409 8.83 0.84 -17.40
N CYS A 410 9.49 1.22 -16.31
CA CYS A 410 8.90 2.03 -15.24
C CYS A 410 8.43 3.39 -15.75
N LEU A 411 9.24 4.10 -16.54
CA LEU A 411 8.89 5.41 -17.09
C LEU A 411 7.75 5.34 -18.10
N GLU A 412 7.78 4.36 -19.00
CA GLU A 412 6.70 4.16 -19.97
C GLU A 412 5.39 3.80 -19.28
N THR A 413 5.41 2.85 -18.35
CA THR A 413 4.20 2.41 -17.63
C THR A 413 3.63 3.54 -16.76
N ALA A 414 4.49 4.30 -16.08
CA ALA A 414 4.07 5.49 -15.33
C ALA A 414 3.42 6.54 -16.25
N THR A 415 4.02 6.79 -17.41
CA THR A 415 3.46 7.73 -18.41
C THR A 415 2.08 7.29 -18.86
N LEU A 416 1.93 6.00 -19.23
CA LEU A 416 0.66 5.44 -19.64
C LEU A 416 -0.38 5.55 -18.52
N ALA A 417 -0.01 5.23 -17.27
CA ALA A 417 -0.90 5.31 -16.12
C ALA A 417 -1.45 6.74 -15.90
N VAL A 418 -0.60 7.77 -16.02
CA VAL A 418 -1.04 9.17 -15.94
C VAL A 418 -2.01 9.53 -17.08
N GLN A 419 -1.79 8.99 -18.28
CA GLN A 419 -2.59 9.29 -19.47
C GLN A 419 -3.94 8.58 -19.50
N MET A 420 -4.11 7.46 -18.76
CA MET A 420 -5.33 6.67 -18.79
C MET A 420 -6.57 7.48 -18.39
N ASN A 421 -6.56 7.99 -17.16
CA ASN A 421 -7.65 8.80 -16.60
C ASN A 421 -7.18 9.56 -15.34
N PRO A 422 -7.92 10.58 -14.90
CA PRO A 422 -7.64 11.31 -13.67
C PRO A 422 -7.42 10.46 -12.41
N THR A 423 -8.22 9.40 -12.17
CA THR A 423 -8.04 8.52 -11.01
C THR A 423 -6.67 7.86 -11.03
N CYS A 424 -6.28 7.28 -12.17
CA CYS A 424 -4.97 6.65 -12.33
C CYS A 424 -3.82 7.65 -12.13
N ALA A 425 -3.94 8.86 -12.68
CA ALA A 425 -2.94 9.90 -12.51
C ALA A 425 -2.76 10.28 -11.02
N TYR A 426 -3.85 10.55 -10.30
CA TYR A 426 -3.77 10.90 -8.88
C TYR A 426 -3.18 9.78 -8.04
N VAL A 427 -3.56 8.53 -8.30
CA VAL A 427 -3.05 7.37 -7.57
C VAL A 427 -1.55 7.18 -7.79
N LEU A 428 -1.08 7.22 -9.04
CA LEU A 428 0.35 7.10 -9.35
C LEU A 428 1.16 8.25 -8.72
N MET A 429 0.70 9.49 -8.85
CA MET A 429 1.43 10.64 -8.30
C MET A 429 1.43 10.64 -6.76
N ALA A 430 0.34 10.20 -6.13
CA ALA A 430 0.27 10.00 -4.68
C ALA A 430 1.20 8.87 -4.22
N PHE A 431 1.32 7.78 -5.00
CA PHE A 431 2.28 6.73 -4.73
C PHE A 431 3.73 7.25 -4.78
N CYS A 432 4.07 8.08 -5.78
CA CYS A 432 5.37 8.74 -5.84
C CYS A 432 5.60 9.67 -4.63
N ASN A 433 4.56 10.37 -4.18
CA ASN A 433 4.62 11.20 -2.98
C ASN A 433 4.82 10.39 -1.70
N TRP A 434 4.14 9.26 -1.56
CA TRP A 434 4.41 8.31 -0.48
C TRP A 434 5.85 7.78 -0.54
N ALA A 435 6.37 7.39 -1.69
CA ALA A 435 7.74 6.91 -1.82
C ALA A 435 8.78 7.98 -1.40
N VAL A 436 8.60 9.23 -1.83
CA VAL A 436 9.54 10.33 -1.45
C VAL A 436 9.39 10.75 0.01
N MET A 437 8.16 10.79 0.52
CA MET A 437 7.90 11.25 1.89
C MET A 437 8.04 10.08 2.87
N SER A 438 7.17 9.09 2.83
CA SER A 438 7.13 7.99 3.81
C SER A 438 8.39 7.12 3.78
N SER A 439 8.91 6.84 2.59
CA SER A 439 10.20 6.15 2.41
C SER A 439 11.37 7.15 2.25
N HIS A 440 11.28 8.34 2.86
CA HIS A 440 12.30 9.40 2.77
C HIS A 440 13.69 8.90 3.16
N HIS A 441 13.80 8.12 4.24
CA HIS A 441 15.05 7.50 4.67
C HIS A 441 15.69 6.62 3.59
N LYS A 442 14.94 6.14 2.59
CA LYS A 442 15.51 5.41 1.45
C LYS A 442 15.83 6.36 0.30
N VAL A 443 14.85 7.16 -0.11
CA VAL A 443 14.96 8.00 -1.31
C VAL A 443 15.95 9.15 -1.12
N TYR A 444 15.86 9.89 -0.02
CA TYR A 444 16.73 11.04 0.25
C TYR A 444 18.18 10.60 0.43
N GLU A 445 18.39 9.54 1.19
CA GLU A 445 19.72 8.99 1.44
C GLU A 445 20.36 8.49 0.16
N VAL A 446 19.73 7.57 -0.56
CA VAL A 446 20.33 7.00 -1.78
C VAL A 446 20.50 8.07 -2.85
N SER A 447 19.62 9.08 -2.92
CA SER A 447 19.82 10.18 -3.86
C SER A 447 20.97 11.11 -3.46
N THR A 448 21.34 11.25 -2.18
CA THR A 448 22.33 12.24 -1.71
C THR A 448 23.67 11.65 -1.24
N GLN A 449 23.73 10.36 -0.88
CA GLN A 449 24.86 9.71 -0.21
C GLN A 449 25.41 8.50 -0.97
N VAL A 450 25.22 8.50 -2.29
CA VAL A 450 25.91 7.56 -3.19
C VAL A 450 27.03 8.27 -3.95
N SER A 451 28.11 7.53 -4.18
CA SER A 451 29.29 7.98 -4.92
C SER A 451 29.50 7.12 -6.16
N GLU A 452 29.88 7.75 -7.26
CA GLU A 452 30.19 7.06 -8.51
C GLU A 452 31.46 6.20 -8.37
N VAL A 453 31.40 4.97 -8.88
CA VAL A 453 32.50 4.00 -8.88
C VAL A 453 32.65 3.38 -10.28
N GLY A 454 33.89 3.36 -10.79
CA GLY A 454 34.22 2.81 -12.12
C GLY A 454 34.31 3.85 -13.24
N LYS A 455 34.57 3.40 -14.48
CA LYS A 455 34.61 4.25 -15.67
C LYS A 455 33.30 4.14 -16.44
N ASP A 456 32.55 5.24 -16.44
CA ASP A 456 31.20 5.46 -17.00
C ASP A 456 30.95 5.10 -18.48
N ALA A 457 32.00 4.92 -19.28
CA ALA A 457 31.91 5.24 -20.71
C ALA A 457 31.04 4.29 -21.56
N GLU A 458 30.78 3.05 -21.13
CA GLU A 458 29.98 2.09 -21.92
C GLU A 458 28.53 1.92 -21.42
N CYS A 459 28.27 2.02 -20.13
CA CYS A 459 26.94 1.76 -19.56
C CYS A 459 25.97 2.98 -19.62
N LEU A 460 26.49 4.20 -19.79
CA LEU A 460 25.69 5.45 -19.88
C LEU A 460 25.19 5.78 -21.30
N GLY A 461 25.63 5.05 -22.32
CA GLY A 461 25.30 5.30 -23.73
C GLY A 461 23.82 5.11 -24.09
N ARG A 462 23.02 4.45 -23.24
CA ARG A 462 21.59 4.16 -23.45
C ARG A 462 20.62 5.22 -22.89
N SER A 463 21.12 6.28 -22.23
CA SER A 463 20.27 7.30 -21.58
C SER A 463 19.34 8.10 -22.52
N ARG A 464 19.55 8.07 -23.84
CA ARG A 464 18.71 8.80 -24.80
C ARG A 464 17.26 8.30 -24.80
N ASP A 465 17.04 7.00 -24.65
CA ASP A 465 15.69 6.42 -24.67
C ASP A 465 14.94 6.73 -23.37
N HIS A 466 15.64 6.74 -22.22
CA HIS A 466 15.07 7.19 -20.95
C HIS A 466 14.63 8.65 -20.99
N TRP A 467 15.44 9.54 -21.59
CA TRP A 467 15.06 10.95 -21.74
C TRP A 467 13.86 11.15 -22.65
N ARG A 468 13.69 10.29 -23.66
CA ARG A 468 12.49 10.29 -24.51
C ARG A 468 11.26 9.84 -23.73
N ALA A 469 11.34 8.73 -22.99
CA ALA A 469 10.26 8.25 -22.14
C ALA A 469 9.89 9.28 -21.06
N TYR A 470 10.89 9.85 -20.39
CA TYR A 470 10.69 10.89 -19.38
C TYR A 470 10.03 12.15 -19.96
N ARG A 471 10.34 12.54 -21.21
CA ARG A 471 9.63 13.63 -21.87
C ARG A 471 8.14 13.33 -22.04
N GLY A 472 7.80 12.10 -22.41
CA GLY A 472 6.40 11.66 -22.45
C GLY A 472 5.72 11.79 -21.09
N LEU A 473 6.40 11.43 -20.00
CA LEU A 473 5.92 11.64 -18.64
C LEU A 473 5.71 13.14 -18.33
N LEU A 474 6.66 14.00 -18.70
CA LEU A 474 6.54 15.45 -18.49
C LEU A 474 5.31 16.04 -19.20
N GLU A 475 5.07 15.61 -20.45
CA GLU A 475 3.89 15.98 -21.23
C GLU A 475 2.59 15.49 -20.57
N ALA A 476 2.58 14.24 -20.10
CA ALA A 476 1.44 13.66 -19.38
C ALA A 476 1.13 14.38 -18.06
N LEU A 477 2.16 14.86 -17.35
CA LEU A 477 2.02 15.58 -16.09
C LEU A 477 1.70 17.07 -16.25
N ALA A 478 1.91 17.65 -17.44
CA ALA A 478 1.70 19.09 -17.68
C ALA A 478 0.32 19.62 -17.27
N PRO A 479 -0.81 18.90 -17.48
CA PRO A 479 -2.14 19.35 -17.07
C PRO A 479 -2.31 19.54 -15.56
N PHE A 480 -1.50 18.88 -14.75
CA PHE A 480 -1.56 18.96 -13.28
C PHE A 480 -0.78 20.15 -12.71
N GLY A 481 -0.10 20.92 -13.57
CA GLY A 481 0.63 22.13 -13.20
C GLY A 481 2.00 21.87 -12.56
N THR A 482 2.58 22.93 -12.02
CA THR A 482 3.87 22.94 -11.31
C THR A 482 3.91 24.12 -10.32
N LEU A 483 4.59 23.94 -9.20
CA LEU A 483 4.93 24.99 -8.23
C LEU A 483 6.18 25.77 -8.65
N GLY A 484 6.82 25.42 -9.77
CA GLY A 484 7.94 26.13 -10.34
C GLY A 484 9.16 26.09 -9.44
N LYS A 485 9.65 27.25 -8.99
CA LYS A 485 10.81 27.30 -8.07
C LYS A 485 10.51 26.64 -6.72
N GLU A 486 9.23 26.61 -6.34
CA GLU A 486 8.74 25.99 -5.12
C GLU A 486 8.41 24.50 -5.32
N SER A 487 8.84 23.87 -6.41
CA SER A 487 8.64 22.43 -6.62
C SER A 487 9.30 21.60 -5.50
N PRO A 488 8.61 20.59 -4.95
CA PRO A 488 9.24 19.60 -4.08
C PRO A 488 10.25 18.73 -4.85
N ARG A 489 11.29 18.24 -4.17
CA ARG A 489 12.35 17.43 -4.78
C ARG A 489 12.85 16.34 -3.82
N VAL A 490 13.33 15.24 -4.39
CA VAL A 490 13.90 14.09 -3.64
C VAL A 490 15.08 14.46 -2.73
N GLY A 491 15.82 15.51 -3.06
CA GLY A 491 16.97 15.99 -2.28
C GLY A 491 16.62 16.92 -1.12
N GLN A 492 15.33 17.11 -0.80
CA GLN A 492 14.92 17.91 0.36
C GLN A 492 14.77 17.04 1.60
N THR A 493 14.97 17.64 2.76
CA THR A 493 14.77 16.95 4.05
C THR A 493 13.29 16.64 4.27
N ARG A 494 13.00 15.63 5.11
CA ARG A 494 11.63 15.23 5.42
C ARG A 494 10.88 16.37 6.12
N ALA A 495 11.57 17.10 7.00
CA ALA A 495 11.04 18.28 7.65
C ALA A 495 10.55 19.35 6.65
N GLU A 496 11.37 19.70 5.65
CA GLU A 496 10.99 20.67 4.63
C GLU A 496 9.77 20.20 3.82
N LEU A 497 9.74 18.91 3.44
CA LEU A 497 8.65 18.34 2.69
C LEU A 497 7.33 18.34 3.48
N ASP A 498 7.37 17.94 4.76
CA ASP A 498 6.18 17.88 5.62
C ASP A 498 5.54 19.24 5.81
N PHE A 499 6.31 20.27 6.14
CA PHE A 499 5.77 21.61 6.35
C PHE A 499 5.12 22.17 5.09
N ARG A 500 5.77 21.99 3.94
CA ARG A 500 5.29 22.54 2.67
C ARG A 500 4.07 21.78 2.15
N TYR A 501 4.07 20.45 2.28
CA TYR A 501 2.93 19.64 1.85
C TYR A 501 1.67 19.91 2.69
N GLY A 502 1.82 20.13 4.00
CA GLY A 502 0.71 20.50 4.90
C GLY A 502 -0.06 21.73 4.41
N VAL A 503 0.64 22.70 3.81
CA VAL A 503 0.03 23.88 3.16
C VAL A 503 -0.55 23.50 1.79
N CYS A 504 0.20 22.78 0.96
CA CYS A 504 -0.19 22.44 -0.42
C CYS A 504 -1.47 21.61 -0.49
N ARG A 505 -1.66 20.65 0.43
CA ARG A 505 -2.83 19.74 0.42
C ARG A 505 -4.17 20.45 0.62
N SER A 506 -4.19 21.69 1.11
CA SER A 506 -5.44 22.43 1.37
C SER A 506 -6.02 23.10 0.12
N SER A 507 -5.32 23.07 -1.01
CA SER A 507 -5.74 23.66 -2.29
C SER A 507 -5.64 22.61 -3.38
N SER A 508 -6.73 22.36 -4.12
CA SER A 508 -6.76 21.36 -5.18
C SER A 508 -5.69 21.59 -6.26
N THR A 509 -5.48 22.85 -6.65
CA THR A 509 -4.45 23.24 -7.64
C THR A 509 -3.03 23.03 -7.11
N MET A 510 -2.76 23.49 -5.88
CA MET A 510 -1.42 23.35 -5.29
C MET A 510 -1.08 21.88 -4.99
N HIS A 511 -2.07 21.12 -4.54
CA HIS A 511 -1.95 19.69 -4.29
C HIS A 511 -1.62 18.92 -5.59
N ALA A 512 -2.37 19.16 -6.68
CA ALA A 512 -2.08 18.53 -7.97
C ALA A 512 -0.68 18.89 -8.49
N ALA A 513 -0.29 20.16 -8.38
CA ALA A 513 1.04 20.63 -8.79
C ALA A 513 2.16 20.00 -7.95
N TRP A 514 1.97 19.91 -6.63
CA TRP A 514 2.91 19.23 -5.73
C TRP A 514 3.13 17.77 -6.11
N LEU A 515 2.04 17.02 -6.28
CA LEU A 515 2.08 15.60 -6.65
C LEU A 515 2.78 15.40 -8.01
N ALA A 516 2.48 16.25 -8.99
CA ALA A 516 3.12 16.20 -10.29
C ALA A 516 4.62 16.50 -10.20
N ASP A 517 5.02 17.53 -9.45
CA ASP A 517 6.43 17.90 -9.28
C ASP A 517 7.24 16.84 -8.52
N ILE A 518 6.67 16.21 -7.49
CA ILE A 518 7.27 15.05 -6.82
C ILE A 518 7.50 13.90 -7.82
N THR A 519 6.49 13.61 -8.65
CA THR A 519 6.56 12.54 -9.64
C THR A 519 7.66 12.81 -10.66
N ARG A 520 7.78 14.07 -11.14
CA ARG A 520 8.89 14.51 -11.99
C ARG A 520 10.23 14.29 -11.31
N SER A 521 10.36 14.71 -10.04
CA SER A 521 11.63 14.62 -9.33
C SER A 521 12.08 13.18 -9.05
N LEU A 522 11.15 12.29 -8.67
CA LEU A 522 11.44 10.89 -8.39
C LEU A 522 11.79 10.12 -9.66
N LEU A 523 10.99 10.29 -10.71
CA LEU A 523 11.11 9.56 -11.97
C LEU A 523 12.04 10.24 -12.97
N GLU A 524 12.81 11.25 -12.57
CA GLU A 524 13.88 11.76 -13.42
C GLU A 524 14.92 10.65 -13.64
N PRO A 525 15.34 10.37 -14.89
CA PRO A 525 16.28 9.28 -15.18
C PRO A 525 17.57 9.32 -14.35
N ARG A 526 18.07 10.52 -14.05
CA ARG A 526 19.25 10.71 -13.20
C ARG A 526 18.98 10.32 -11.75
N THR A 527 17.81 10.64 -11.21
CA THR A 527 17.38 10.24 -9.87
C THR A 527 17.27 8.72 -9.78
N LEU A 528 16.53 8.11 -10.72
CA LEU A 528 16.38 6.65 -10.78
C LEU A 528 17.71 5.93 -10.89
N ARG A 529 18.64 6.42 -11.72
CA ARG A 529 19.98 5.83 -11.86
C ARG A 529 20.74 5.83 -10.54
N ARG A 530 20.77 6.96 -9.82
CA ARG A 530 21.45 7.06 -8.52
C ARG A 530 20.87 6.07 -7.50
N ILE A 531 19.56 5.84 -7.55
CA ILE A 531 18.86 4.92 -6.65
C ILE A 531 19.22 3.46 -6.98
N VAL A 532 19.05 3.08 -8.24
CA VAL A 532 18.96 1.68 -8.71
C VAL A 532 20.32 1.11 -9.12
N ASP A 533 21.24 1.93 -9.62
CA ASP A 533 22.49 1.47 -10.23
C ASP A 533 23.55 1.11 -9.18
N VAL A 534 23.35 -0.06 -8.56
CA VAL A 534 24.27 -0.67 -7.59
C VAL A 534 25.59 -1.16 -8.21
N VAL A 535 25.78 -1.00 -9.53
CA VAL A 535 27.05 -1.35 -10.19
C VAL A 535 27.96 -0.13 -10.22
N HIS A 536 27.41 1.03 -10.59
CA HIS A 536 28.17 2.26 -10.77
C HIS A 536 28.08 3.24 -9.61
N PHE A 537 27.21 2.99 -8.62
CA PHE A 537 27.07 3.83 -7.44
C PHE A 537 27.25 3.02 -6.16
N GLU A 538 28.26 3.38 -5.36
CA GLU A 538 28.50 2.82 -4.04
C GLU A 538 27.80 3.67 -2.97
N TRP A 539 27.21 2.98 -1.98
CA TRP A 539 26.65 3.62 -0.78
C TRP A 539 27.77 4.12 0.14
N THR A 540 27.81 5.43 0.39
CA THR A 540 28.82 6.06 1.28
C THR A 540 28.25 6.62 2.57
N GLY A 541 26.93 6.53 2.76
CA GLY A 541 26.27 6.91 4.01
C GLY A 541 26.47 5.90 5.15
N CYS A 542 25.93 6.24 6.31
CA CYS A 542 25.96 5.35 7.47
C CYS A 542 25.07 4.11 7.22
N GLU A 543 25.56 2.91 7.52
CA GLU A 543 24.68 1.74 7.66
C GLU A 543 23.78 1.98 8.87
N GLY A 544 22.47 1.95 8.65
CA GLY A 544 21.50 1.95 9.73
C GLY A 544 21.34 0.57 10.38
N GLU A 545 20.30 0.41 11.19
CA GLU A 545 19.94 -0.93 11.69
C GLU A 545 19.30 -1.71 10.56
N VAL A 546 20.01 -2.69 9.99
CA VAL A 546 19.57 -3.44 8.80
C VAL A 546 18.21 -4.15 9.01
N ASP A 547 17.90 -4.47 10.27
CA ASP A 547 16.63 -5.09 10.68
C ASP A 547 15.54 -4.05 11.04
N TYR A 548 15.85 -2.75 11.04
CA TYR A 548 14.89 -1.69 11.27
C TYR A 548 14.09 -1.43 10.00
N CYS A 549 12.84 -1.88 9.98
CA CYS A 549 11.84 -1.41 9.04
C CYS A 549 10.90 -0.45 9.79
N PRO A 550 10.99 0.89 9.58
CA PRO A 550 10.11 1.85 10.23
C PRO A 550 8.65 1.64 9.87
#